data_AF-A0A1G6G864-F1
#
_entry.id   AF-A0A1G6G864-F1
#
_cell.length_a   1.000
_cell.length_b   1.000
_cell.length_c   1.000
_cell.angle_alpha   90.00
_cell.angle_beta   90.00
_cell.angle_gamma   90.00
#
_symmetry.space_group_name_H-M   'P 1'
#
loop_
_entity.id
_entity.type
_entity.pdbx_description
1 polymer ?
#
loop_
_entity_poly.entity_id
_entity_poly.type
_entity_poly.pdbx_seq_one_letter_code
_entity_poly.pdbx_strand_id
1 'polypeptide(L)'
;MLLLATMAFGQAKEDAGDGKKLDKQTMEFKDYLPEIHGTIRGKYEYQTETSESRFEVRNARFSVSGNVHPIVAYKAEIDLSDEGSIKMLDAYARVFPVKDLNFTIGQMRVPFTIDAHRSPHQQYFANRSFIAKQVGNVRDVGFTAGYTNKGGFPFILEGGLFNGSGLTNQKEWHKTLNYSIKAQLLPNKNWNLTLSTQMIKPENVRINMYDAGVYYQNDRFHIEAEYLYKMYGHEAFKDVHAVNSFINYDLPLKKVFNKISFLARYDMMTDHSDGKMDETTKALIINDYARHRVTGGITLSLSKAFIADLRLNFEKYFYKNSGVPKESERDKIVIEFMTRF
;
A
#
# COMPACT_ATOMS: atom_id res chain seq x y z
N MET A 1 5.51 38.75 21.23
CA MET A 1 4.56 37.62 21.09
C MET A 1 4.80 37.02 19.71
N LEU A 2 5.68 36.01 19.64
CA LEU A 2 6.20 35.44 18.40
C LEU A 2 5.21 34.37 17.92
N LEU A 3 4.48 34.62 16.82
CA LEU A 3 3.63 33.61 16.19
C LEU A 3 4.53 32.53 15.57
N LEU A 4 4.54 31.34 16.16
CA LEU A 4 5.03 30.13 15.49
C LEU A 4 4.06 29.81 14.34
N ALA A 5 4.54 29.97 13.12
CA ALA A 5 3.95 29.36 11.93
C ALA A 5 4.26 27.85 11.99
N THR A 6 3.34 27.06 12.55
CA THR A 6 3.36 25.61 12.36
C THR A 6 2.90 25.32 10.94
N MET A 7 3.89 24.97 10.11
CA MET A 7 3.71 24.56 8.73
C MET A 7 2.70 23.42 8.65
N ALA A 8 1.65 23.60 7.86
CA ALA A 8 0.80 22.52 7.39
C ALA A 8 1.65 21.61 6.50
N PHE A 9 2.21 20.56 7.08
CA PHE A 9 2.69 19.43 6.31
C PHE A 9 1.46 18.69 5.77
N GLY A 10 1.09 18.95 4.50
CA GLY A 10 0.31 17.99 3.72
C GLY A 10 1.00 16.62 3.80
N GLN A 11 0.25 15.51 3.74
CA GLN A 11 0.63 14.10 3.97
C GLN A 11 1.94 13.62 3.31
N ALA A 12 3.04 14.25 3.67
CA ALA A 12 4.39 13.97 3.30
C ALA A 12 4.94 13.11 4.43
N LYS A 13 4.90 11.79 4.19
CA LYS A 13 5.69 10.78 4.90
C LYS A 13 5.93 11.11 6.37
N GLU A 14 4.92 10.95 7.22
CA GLU A 14 5.24 10.39 8.53
C GLU A 14 5.97 9.08 8.24
N ASP A 15 7.26 9.05 8.56
CA ASP A 15 8.12 7.90 8.31
C ASP A 15 7.38 6.62 8.67
N ALA A 16 7.37 5.67 7.74
CA ALA A 16 6.72 4.38 7.91
C ALA A 16 7.45 3.49 8.95
N GLY A 17 8.18 4.09 9.90
CA GLY A 17 9.10 3.40 10.79
C GLY A 17 10.14 2.61 10.01
N ASP A 18 10.62 3.14 8.89
CA ASP A 18 11.68 2.49 8.12
C ASP A 18 13.01 3.00 8.65
N GLY A 19 13.85 2.10 9.16
CA GLY A 19 15.13 2.46 9.76
C GLY A 19 16.00 3.32 8.83
N LYS A 20 16.70 4.30 9.40
CA LYS A 20 17.31 5.43 8.67
C LYS A 20 18.83 5.43 8.76
N LYS A 21 19.49 6.13 7.84
CA LYS A 21 20.89 6.51 8.02
C LYS A 21 20.98 7.50 9.18
N LEU A 22 21.93 7.28 10.10
CA LEU A 22 22.23 8.23 11.17
C LEU A 22 23.39 9.13 10.73
N ASP A 23 23.21 10.45 10.89
CA ASP A 23 24.24 11.45 10.58
C ASP A 23 25.25 11.58 11.74
N LYS A 24 25.89 10.47 12.12
CA LYS A 24 26.94 10.42 13.16
C LYS A 24 27.90 9.25 12.94
N GLN A 25 29.10 9.38 13.50
CA GLN A 25 30.12 8.34 13.41
C GLN A 25 29.97 7.26 14.49
N THR A 26 29.56 7.64 15.70
CA THR A 26 29.43 6.74 16.85
C THR A 26 28.01 6.79 17.38
N MET A 27 27.44 5.64 17.75
CA MET A 27 26.11 5.54 18.35
C MET A 27 26.18 5.66 19.87
N GLU A 28 25.20 6.37 20.43
CA GLU A 28 24.90 6.44 21.86
C GLU A 28 23.78 5.46 22.22
N PHE A 29 23.60 5.17 23.53
CA PHE A 29 22.57 4.24 24.01
C PHE A 29 21.18 4.50 23.43
N LYS A 30 20.76 5.78 23.37
CA LYS A 30 19.46 6.20 22.82
C LYS A 30 19.26 5.81 21.36
N ASP A 31 20.34 5.66 20.60
CA ASP A 31 20.32 5.38 19.16
C ASP A 31 20.09 3.91 18.86
N TYR A 32 20.33 3.04 19.84
CA TYR A 32 20.00 1.62 19.79
C TYR A 32 18.57 1.34 20.26
N LEU A 33 17.86 2.34 20.82
CA LEU A 33 16.48 2.16 21.24
C LEU A 33 15.60 1.99 19.99
N PRO A 34 14.87 0.87 19.87
CA PRO A 34 13.99 0.67 18.73
C PRO A 34 12.80 1.63 18.78
N GLU A 35 12.37 2.08 17.60
CA GLU A 35 11.06 2.68 17.41
C GLU A 35 10.02 1.58 17.28
N ILE A 36 8.94 1.71 18.03
CA ILE A 36 7.79 0.81 18.00
C ILE A 36 6.62 1.59 17.42
N HIS A 37 5.97 1.03 16.40
CA HIS A 37 4.76 1.61 15.81
C HIS A 37 3.66 0.56 15.74
N GLY A 38 2.43 0.98 16.00
CA GLY A 38 1.24 0.14 15.92
C GLY A 38 0.13 0.77 15.08
N THR A 39 -0.72 -0.07 14.50
CA THR A 39 -1.99 0.38 13.90
C THR A 39 -3.06 -0.68 14.11
N ILE A 40 -4.16 -0.28 14.76
CA ILE A 40 -5.34 -1.12 14.95
C ILE A 40 -6.49 -0.53 14.13
N ARG A 41 -7.18 -1.41 13.39
CA ARG A 41 -8.34 -1.06 12.58
C ARG A 41 -9.46 -2.04 12.90
N GLY A 42 -10.47 -1.56 13.63
CA GLY A 42 -11.72 -2.28 13.83
C GLY A 42 -12.76 -1.73 12.88
N LYS A 43 -13.56 -2.61 12.25
CA LYS A 43 -14.63 -2.18 11.37
C LYS A 43 -15.91 -2.97 11.56
N TYR A 44 -17.01 -2.31 11.24
CA TYR A 44 -18.34 -2.87 11.04
C TYR A 44 -18.71 -2.70 9.56
N GLU A 45 -19.20 -3.76 8.94
CA GLU A 45 -19.71 -3.73 7.57
C GLU A 45 -21.17 -4.20 7.56
N TYR A 46 -22.02 -3.51 6.81
CA TYR A 46 -23.41 -3.89 6.54
C TYR A 46 -23.62 -4.00 5.03
N GLN A 47 -24.00 -5.19 4.56
CA GLN A 47 -24.30 -5.45 3.16
C GLN A 47 -25.77 -5.16 2.87
N THR A 48 -26.00 -4.24 1.93
CA THR A 48 -27.36 -3.75 1.67
C THR A 48 -28.22 -4.72 0.87
N GLU A 49 -27.60 -5.59 0.06
CA GLU A 49 -28.31 -6.56 -0.78
C GLU A 49 -28.79 -7.79 0.01
N THR A 50 -27.95 -8.29 0.93
CA THR A 50 -28.26 -9.48 1.73
C THR A 50 -28.80 -9.14 3.11
N SER A 51 -28.77 -7.87 3.51
CA SER A 51 -29.11 -7.40 4.86
C SER A 51 -28.27 -8.04 5.98
N GLU A 52 -27.05 -8.45 5.66
CA GLU A 52 -26.13 -9.09 6.60
C GLU A 52 -25.11 -8.07 7.14
N SER A 53 -24.56 -8.36 8.32
CA SER A 53 -23.51 -7.51 8.89
C SER A 53 -22.44 -8.31 9.60
N ARG A 54 -21.27 -7.70 9.76
CA ARG A 54 -20.15 -8.30 10.48
C ARG A 54 -19.27 -7.26 11.16
N PHE A 55 -18.68 -7.66 12.28
CA PHE A 55 -17.53 -6.98 12.87
C PHE A 55 -16.25 -7.70 12.46
N GLU A 56 -15.23 -6.93 12.14
CA GLU A 56 -13.92 -7.46 11.74
C GLU A 56 -12.81 -6.59 12.31
N VAL A 57 -11.77 -7.24 12.84
CA VAL A 57 -10.48 -6.58 13.04
C VAL A 57 -9.74 -6.66 11.72
N ARG A 58 -9.68 -5.53 11.00
CA ARG A 58 -9.11 -5.48 9.65
C ARG A 58 -7.59 -5.58 9.68
N ASN A 59 -6.95 -4.89 10.63
CA ASN A 59 -5.51 -4.92 10.86
C ASN A 59 -5.24 -4.75 12.36
N ALA A 60 -4.30 -5.53 12.89
CA ALA A 60 -3.68 -5.31 14.20
C ALA A 60 -2.16 -5.36 14.01
N ARG A 61 -1.63 -4.31 13.40
CA ARG A 61 -0.25 -4.25 12.95
C ARG A 61 0.68 -3.74 14.04
N PHE A 62 1.84 -4.38 14.13
CA PHE A 62 2.93 -3.99 14.99
C PHE A 62 4.23 -3.99 14.19
N SER A 63 5.04 -2.96 14.37
CA SER A 63 6.35 -2.85 13.74
C SER A 63 7.40 -2.36 14.73
N VAL A 64 8.59 -2.90 14.58
CA VAL A 64 9.79 -2.50 15.31
C VAL A 64 10.85 -2.17 14.28
N SER A 65 11.49 -1.02 14.45
CA SER A 65 12.60 -0.59 13.60
C SER A 65 13.68 0.06 14.43
N GLY A 66 14.90 0.08 13.92
CA GLY A 66 16.00 0.71 14.61
C GLY A 66 17.31 0.59 13.86
N ASN A 67 18.38 0.98 14.54
CA ASN A 67 19.73 0.97 14.01
C ASN A 67 20.64 0.10 14.87
N VAL A 68 21.50 -0.67 14.22
CA VAL A 68 22.60 -1.40 14.88
C VAL A 68 23.97 -0.80 14.56
N HIS A 69 24.02 0.08 13.56
CA HIS A 69 25.17 0.87 13.16
C HIS A 69 24.66 2.14 12.44
N PRO A 70 25.42 3.26 12.38
CA PRO A 70 24.95 4.48 11.69
C PRO A 70 24.51 4.30 10.24
N ILE A 71 25.06 3.29 9.55
CA ILE A 71 24.68 2.94 8.18
C ILE A 71 23.90 1.62 8.07
N VAL A 72 23.55 0.96 9.18
CA VAL A 72 22.82 -0.31 9.16
C VAL A 72 21.57 -0.21 10.03
N ALA A 73 20.43 -0.41 9.39
CA ALA A 73 19.12 -0.36 10.03
C ALA A 73 18.35 -1.67 9.81
N TYR A 74 17.34 -1.91 10.64
CA TYR A 74 16.49 -3.10 10.53
C TYR A 74 15.02 -2.73 10.68
N LYS A 75 14.15 -3.62 10.19
CA LYS A 75 12.70 -3.56 10.42
C LYS A 75 12.13 -4.96 10.55
N ALA A 76 11.24 -5.13 11.51
CA ALA A 76 10.36 -6.28 11.63
C ALA A 76 8.91 -5.78 11.78
N GLU A 77 8.00 -6.23 10.93
CA GLU A 77 6.58 -5.86 10.94
C GLU A 77 5.70 -7.11 10.81
N ILE A 78 4.73 -7.22 11.72
CA ILE A 78 3.75 -8.30 11.77
C ILE A 78 2.34 -7.72 11.82
N ASP A 79 1.41 -8.34 11.10
CA ASP A 79 -0.03 -8.14 11.31
C ASP A 79 -0.54 -9.27 12.20
N LEU A 80 -0.92 -8.95 13.42
CA LEU A 80 -1.50 -9.90 14.37
C LEU A 80 -2.94 -10.24 14.04
N SER A 81 -3.60 -9.48 13.15
CA SER A 81 -4.94 -9.77 12.64
C SER A 81 -5.18 -9.07 11.31
N ASP A 82 -4.78 -9.71 10.21
CA ASP A 82 -5.21 -9.37 8.86
C ASP A 82 -6.49 -10.16 8.55
N GLU A 83 -7.64 -9.61 8.93
CA GLU A 83 -8.95 -10.29 8.83
C GLU A 83 -8.97 -11.59 9.66
N GLY A 84 -8.38 -11.56 10.86
CA GLY A 84 -8.29 -12.69 11.78
C GLY A 84 -7.08 -13.62 11.56
N SER A 85 -6.27 -13.39 10.53
CA SER A 85 -5.07 -14.19 10.26
C SER A 85 -3.79 -13.47 10.66
N ILE A 86 -2.86 -14.17 11.31
CA ILE A 86 -1.53 -13.64 11.62
C ILE A 86 -0.65 -13.72 10.36
N LYS A 87 0.02 -12.62 10.01
CA LYS A 87 0.91 -12.55 8.83
C LYS A 87 2.18 -11.77 9.12
N MET A 88 3.34 -12.36 8.84
CA MET A 88 4.61 -11.63 8.81
C MET A 88 4.66 -10.75 7.56
N LEU A 89 4.89 -9.45 7.72
CA LEU A 89 4.86 -8.49 6.62
C LEU A 89 6.28 -8.17 6.13
N ASP A 90 7.06 -7.49 6.96
CA ASP A 90 8.42 -7.05 6.60
C ASP A 90 9.42 -7.60 7.61
N ALA A 91 10.53 -8.16 7.13
CA ALA A 91 11.65 -8.64 7.94
C ALA A 91 12.93 -8.44 7.14
N TYR A 92 13.62 -7.32 7.35
CA TYR A 92 14.78 -6.98 6.54
C TYR A 92 15.84 -6.21 7.30
N ALA A 93 17.05 -6.25 6.75
CA ALA A 93 18.14 -5.34 7.08
C ALA A 93 18.38 -4.38 5.91
N ARG A 94 18.75 -3.15 6.21
CA ARG A 94 19.04 -2.09 5.26
C ARG A 94 20.40 -1.47 5.52
N VAL A 95 21.17 -1.25 4.46
CA VAL A 95 22.49 -0.60 4.52
C VAL A 95 22.49 0.67 3.68
N PHE A 96 23.17 1.71 4.16
CA PHE A 96 23.32 3.02 3.52
C PHE A 96 24.79 3.26 3.12
N PRO A 97 25.26 2.64 2.02
CA PRO A 97 26.68 2.68 1.65
C PRO A 97 27.19 4.08 1.36
N VAL A 98 26.36 4.92 0.72
CA VAL A 98 26.67 6.32 0.42
C VAL A 98 25.44 7.19 0.66
N LYS A 99 25.60 8.51 0.54
CA LYS A 99 24.48 9.44 0.65
C LYS A 99 23.41 9.10 -0.41
N ASP A 100 22.15 9.12 0.02
CA ASP A 100 20.97 8.94 -0.83
C ASP A 100 20.79 7.56 -1.50
N LEU A 101 21.73 6.62 -1.31
CA LEU A 101 21.65 5.22 -1.78
C LEU A 101 21.41 4.29 -0.60
N ASN A 102 20.49 3.35 -0.75
CA ASN A 102 20.25 2.29 0.21
C ASN A 102 20.10 0.93 -0.48
N PHE A 103 20.48 -0.12 0.24
CA PHE A 103 20.28 -1.52 -0.13
C PHE A 103 19.50 -2.22 0.96
N THR A 104 18.48 -2.99 0.60
CA THR A 104 17.66 -3.76 1.54
C THR A 104 17.67 -5.22 1.16
N ILE A 105 17.83 -6.12 2.13
CA ILE A 105 17.75 -7.56 1.93
C ILE A 105 16.86 -8.20 2.98
N GLY A 106 15.98 -9.10 2.55
CA GLY A 106 15.04 -9.81 3.41
C GLY A 106 13.64 -9.87 2.82
N GLN A 107 12.64 -10.01 3.67
CA GLN A 107 11.23 -9.99 3.30
C GLN A 107 10.70 -8.56 3.33
N MET A 108 10.07 -8.11 2.25
CA MET A 108 9.52 -6.75 2.17
C MET A 108 8.40 -6.65 1.13
N ARG A 109 7.68 -5.52 1.15
CA ARG A 109 6.83 -5.13 0.02
C ARG A 109 7.66 -4.79 -1.21
N VAL A 110 7.23 -5.32 -2.35
CA VAL A 110 7.90 -5.13 -3.65
C VAL A 110 7.56 -3.74 -4.20
N PRO A 111 8.56 -2.91 -4.59
CA PRO A 111 8.34 -1.53 -5.05
C PRO A 111 7.63 -1.51 -6.41
N PHE A 112 6.36 -1.14 -6.41
CA PHE A 112 5.50 -1.14 -7.60
C PHE A 112 4.51 0.04 -7.56
N THR A 113 3.28 -0.16 -7.09
CA THR A 113 2.22 0.87 -7.17
C THR A 113 2.31 1.98 -6.12
N ILE A 114 1.57 3.07 -6.27
CA ILE A 114 1.32 4.09 -5.24
C ILE A 114 0.42 3.52 -4.14
N ASP A 115 -0.77 3.04 -4.50
CA ASP A 115 -1.82 2.75 -3.50
C ASP A 115 -1.49 1.55 -2.61
N ALA A 116 -0.87 0.51 -3.19
CA ALA A 116 -0.51 -0.68 -2.42
C ALA A 116 0.50 -0.37 -1.31
N HIS A 117 1.39 0.62 -1.54
CA HIS A 117 2.50 0.97 -0.67
C HIS A 117 2.10 1.76 0.56
N ARG A 118 0.90 2.35 0.59
CA ARG A 118 0.38 3.03 1.78
C ARG A 118 0.19 2.06 2.95
N SER A 119 0.68 2.48 4.11
CA SER A 119 0.41 1.83 5.39
C SER A 119 -1.07 1.98 5.77
N PRO A 120 -1.64 1.11 6.62
CA PRO A 120 -3.07 1.13 6.93
C PRO A 120 -3.60 2.48 7.44
N HIS A 121 -2.82 3.20 8.24
CA HIS A 121 -3.17 4.54 8.76
C HIS A 121 -3.07 5.65 7.69
N GLN A 122 -2.35 5.44 6.60
CA GLN A 122 -2.23 6.38 5.46
C GLN A 122 -3.34 6.18 4.42
N GLN A 123 -4.16 5.14 4.56
CA GLN A 123 -5.27 4.87 3.65
C GLN A 123 -6.36 5.94 3.82
N TYR A 124 -6.93 6.41 2.71
CA TYR A 124 -8.04 7.38 2.73
C TYR A 124 -9.40 6.71 2.96
N PHE A 125 -9.55 5.47 2.48
CA PHE A 125 -10.78 4.68 2.55
C PHE A 125 -10.58 3.47 3.48
N ALA A 126 -11.67 2.97 4.05
CA ALA A 126 -11.64 1.78 4.90
C ALA A 126 -11.19 0.53 4.12
N ASN A 127 -11.65 0.34 2.88
CA ASN A 127 -11.16 -0.74 2.02
C ASN A 127 -10.21 -0.23 0.94
N ARG A 128 -9.16 -1.02 0.68
CA ARG A 128 -8.17 -0.79 -0.38
C ARG A 128 -8.83 -0.76 -1.77
N SER A 129 -8.20 -0.08 -2.73
CA SER A 129 -8.62 -0.14 -4.14
C SER A 129 -8.41 -1.53 -4.73
N PHE A 130 -8.96 -1.78 -5.93
CA PHE A 130 -8.70 -3.05 -6.62
C PHE A 130 -7.22 -3.26 -6.99
N ILE A 131 -6.52 -2.18 -7.35
CA ILE A 131 -5.06 -2.22 -7.57
C ILE A 131 -4.35 -2.69 -6.29
N ALA A 132 -4.66 -2.10 -5.14
CA ALA A 132 -3.97 -2.41 -3.89
C ALA A 132 -4.44 -3.71 -3.20
N LYS A 133 -5.59 -4.27 -3.58
CA LYS A 133 -6.12 -5.51 -2.98
C LYS A 133 -5.84 -6.74 -3.85
N GLN A 134 -6.01 -6.67 -5.17
CA GLN A 134 -5.91 -7.84 -6.05
C GLN A 134 -4.67 -7.85 -6.94
N VAL A 135 -4.23 -6.70 -7.45
CA VAL A 135 -3.31 -6.71 -8.61
C VAL A 135 -1.87 -6.32 -8.28
N GLY A 136 -1.67 -5.31 -7.42
CA GLY A 136 -0.38 -4.64 -7.24
C GLY A 136 0.24 -4.75 -5.85
N ASN A 137 -0.36 -5.50 -4.92
CA ASN A 137 0.15 -5.65 -3.56
C ASN A 137 0.92 -6.96 -3.39
N VAL A 138 2.18 -6.95 -3.80
CA VAL A 138 3.09 -8.09 -3.69
C VAL A 138 4.08 -7.86 -2.55
N ARG A 139 4.27 -8.90 -1.73
CA ARG A 139 5.40 -8.99 -0.79
C ARG A 139 6.18 -10.25 -1.08
N ASP A 140 7.49 -10.16 -0.94
CA ASP A 140 8.40 -11.24 -1.30
C ASP A 140 9.73 -11.12 -0.55
N VAL A 141 10.53 -12.16 -0.65
CA VAL A 141 11.91 -12.17 -0.16
C VAL A 141 12.85 -11.84 -1.31
N GLY A 142 13.76 -10.91 -1.06
CA GLY A 142 14.68 -10.47 -2.09
C GLY A 142 15.64 -9.38 -1.66
N PHE A 143 16.19 -8.73 -2.69
CA PHE A 143 17.12 -7.62 -2.57
C PHE A 143 16.54 -6.41 -3.30
N THR A 144 16.63 -5.22 -2.69
CA THR A 144 16.28 -3.95 -3.33
C THR A 144 17.40 -2.93 -3.20
N ALA A 145 17.47 -2.05 -4.18
CA ALA A 145 18.28 -0.84 -4.17
C ALA A 145 17.37 0.37 -4.36
N GLY A 146 17.57 1.40 -3.53
CA GLY A 146 16.83 2.66 -3.61
C GLY A 146 17.78 3.85 -3.70
N TYR A 147 17.53 4.76 -4.63
CA TYR A 147 18.28 6.00 -4.82
C TYR A 147 17.34 7.21 -4.79
N THR A 148 17.69 8.26 -4.05
CA THR A 148 16.88 9.48 -3.92
C THR A 148 17.67 10.71 -4.35
N ASN A 149 17.34 11.31 -5.48
CA ASN A 149 17.89 12.62 -5.83
C ASN A 149 17.02 13.74 -5.26
N LYS A 150 17.63 14.63 -4.45
CA LYS A 150 16.97 15.83 -3.93
C LYS A 150 17.41 17.12 -4.62
N GLY A 151 18.46 17.08 -5.44
CA GLY A 151 19.01 18.25 -6.13
C GLY A 151 18.41 18.43 -7.53
N GLY A 152 18.23 19.68 -7.97
CA GLY A 152 17.66 19.96 -9.29
C GLY A 152 16.22 19.45 -9.39
N PHE A 153 15.98 18.47 -10.27
CA PHE A 153 14.70 17.79 -10.39
C PHE A 153 14.62 16.59 -9.42
N PRO A 154 13.77 16.65 -8.36
CA PRO A 154 13.74 15.60 -7.35
C PRO A 154 13.09 14.32 -7.88
N PHE A 155 13.70 13.16 -7.59
CA PHE A 155 13.16 11.86 -7.95
C PHE A 155 13.63 10.75 -7.00
N ILE A 156 12.89 9.64 -6.98
CA ILE A 156 13.22 8.42 -6.24
C ILE A 156 13.20 7.27 -7.24
N LEU A 157 14.25 6.46 -7.26
CA LEU A 157 14.31 5.21 -8.02
C LEU A 157 14.46 4.04 -7.05
N GLU A 158 13.65 3.02 -7.24
CA GLU A 158 13.70 1.77 -6.47
C GLU A 158 13.69 0.60 -7.45
N GLY A 159 14.54 -0.38 -7.22
CA GLY A 159 14.62 -1.58 -8.05
C GLY A 159 14.95 -2.79 -7.20
N GLY A 160 14.48 -3.98 -7.58
CA GLY A 160 14.76 -5.18 -6.82
C GLY A 160 14.58 -6.49 -7.58
N LEU A 161 15.18 -7.53 -7.02
CA LEU A 161 15.07 -8.92 -7.45
C LEU A 161 14.50 -9.75 -6.31
N PHE A 162 13.57 -10.65 -6.63
CA PHE A 162 12.80 -11.40 -5.64
C PHE A 162 12.60 -12.87 -6.05
N ASN A 163 12.37 -13.73 -5.07
CA ASN A 163 12.22 -15.17 -5.28
C ASN A 163 10.95 -15.55 -6.05
N GLY A 164 9.86 -14.82 -5.86
CA GLY A 164 8.57 -15.04 -6.49
C GLY A 164 7.63 -15.99 -5.77
N SER A 165 8.06 -16.58 -4.66
CA SER A 165 7.30 -17.53 -3.85
C SER A 165 6.49 -16.86 -2.73
N GLY A 166 6.58 -15.54 -2.59
CA GLY A 166 5.83 -14.76 -1.63
C GLY A 166 6.38 -14.90 -0.21
N LEU A 167 5.48 -14.84 0.78
CA LEU A 167 5.86 -14.71 2.20
C LEU A 167 6.26 -16.02 2.87
N THR A 168 5.71 -17.16 2.45
CA THR A 168 5.79 -18.42 3.24
C THR A 168 6.74 -19.47 2.66
N ASN A 169 6.93 -19.50 1.35
CA ASN A 169 7.65 -20.59 0.67
C ASN A 169 9.11 -20.19 0.39
N GLN A 170 9.88 -19.92 1.45
CA GLN A 170 11.21 -19.30 1.34
C GLN A 170 12.37 -20.30 1.20
N LYS A 171 12.13 -21.60 1.36
CA LYS A 171 13.18 -22.65 1.28
C LYS A 171 13.39 -23.22 -0.12
N GLU A 172 12.55 -22.83 -1.08
CA GLU A 172 12.57 -23.37 -2.42
C GLU A 172 13.73 -22.79 -3.25
N TRP A 173 14.24 -23.61 -4.17
CA TRP A 173 15.27 -23.17 -5.11
C TRP A 173 14.62 -22.67 -6.39
N HIS A 174 14.91 -21.42 -6.77
CA HIS A 174 14.30 -20.77 -7.92
C HIS A 174 15.25 -20.71 -9.12
N LYS A 175 14.78 -21.15 -10.29
CA LYS A 175 15.52 -21.03 -11.57
C LYS A 175 15.39 -19.64 -12.21
N THR A 176 14.43 -18.83 -11.76
CA THR A 176 14.13 -17.51 -12.32
C THR A 176 13.75 -16.60 -11.17
N LEU A 177 14.29 -15.39 -11.16
CA LEU A 177 13.92 -14.34 -10.21
C LEU A 177 12.86 -13.44 -10.83
N ASN A 178 11.97 -12.94 -9.97
CA ASN A 178 11.08 -11.84 -10.27
C ASN A 178 11.85 -10.52 -10.15
N TYR A 179 11.40 -9.48 -10.84
CA TYR A 179 11.96 -8.14 -10.68
C TYR A 179 10.87 -7.09 -10.52
N SER A 180 11.23 -5.97 -9.90
CA SER A 180 10.39 -4.77 -9.88
C SER A 180 11.23 -3.51 -9.95
N ILE A 181 10.73 -2.51 -10.66
CA ILE A 181 11.35 -1.19 -10.81
C ILE A 181 10.27 -0.15 -10.62
N LYS A 182 10.55 0.88 -9.83
CA LYS A 182 9.67 2.00 -9.54
C LYS A 182 10.44 3.30 -9.63
N ALA A 183 9.89 4.26 -10.34
CA ALA A 183 10.38 5.63 -10.43
C ALA A 183 9.30 6.59 -9.94
N GLN A 184 9.66 7.50 -9.04
CA GLN A 184 8.79 8.57 -8.56
C GLN A 184 9.43 9.90 -8.91
N LEU A 185 8.78 10.69 -9.76
CA LEU A 185 9.20 12.03 -10.13
C LEU A 185 8.40 13.02 -9.28
N LEU A 186 9.10 13.98 -8.67
CA LEU A 186 8.53 14.93 -7.72
C LEU A 186 8.84 16.37 -8.17
N PRO A 187 8.18 16.89 -9.23
CA PRO A 187 8.50 18.21 -9.78
C PRO A 187 8.42 19.35 -8.77
N ASN A 188 7.54 19.22 -7.77
CA ASN A 188 7.45 20.09 -6.60
C ASN A 188 6.72 19.36 -5.46
N LYS A 189 6.49 20.04 -4.34
CA LYS A 189 5.85 19.47 -3.13
C LYS A 189 4.39 19.01 -3.33
N ASN A 190 3.73 19.48 -4.38
CA ASN A 190 2.31 19.26 -4.64
C ASN A 190 2.07 18.13 -5.65
N TRP A 191 3.07 17.77 -6.46
CA TRP A 191 2.90 16.81 -7.55
C TRP A 191 3.78 15.57 -7.38
N ASN A 192 3.23 14.43 -7.77
CA ASN A 192 3.97 13.18 -7.92
C ASN A 192 3.52 12.49 -9.20
N LEU A 193 4.50 11.97 -9.95
CA LEU A 193 4.29 11.01 -11.02
C LEU A 193 5.07 9.75 -10.67
N THR A 194 4.38 8.63 -10.55
CA THR A 194 4.98 7.31 -10.31
C THR A 194 4.81 6.46 -11.55
N LEU A 195 5.90 5.83 -11.99
CA LEU A 195 5.93 4.83 -13.05
C LEU A 195 6.59 3.57 -12.51
N SER A 196 6.01 2.42 -12.76
CA SER A 196 6.60 1.17 -12.30
C SER A 196 6.36 0.00 -13.26
N THR A 197 7.25 -0.98 -13.20
CA THR A 197 7.12 -2.24 -13.93
C THR A 197 7.58 -3.39 -13.05
N GLN A 198 6.89 -4.52 -13.18
CA GLN A 198 7.17 -5.72 -12.43
C GLN A 198 7.01 -6.94 -13.34
N MET A 199 7.87 -7.94 -13.15
CA MET A 199 7.67 -9.26 -13.73
C MET A 199 7.58 -10.30 -12.62
N ILE A 200 6.53 -11.11 -12.68
CA ILE A 200 6.33 -12.26 -11.79
C ILE A 200 6.14 -13.52 -12.60
N LYS A 201 6.56 -14.66 -12.03
CA LYS A 201 6.27 -15.98 -12.58
C LYS A 201 5.82 -16.92 -11.44
N PRO A 202 4.52 -16.92 -11.08
CA PRO A 202 3.99 -17.74 -10.00
C PRO A 202 4.17 -19.24 -10.26
N GLU A 203 3.94 -19.67 -11.50
CA GLU A 203 4.12 -21.06 -11.95
C GLU A 203 4.79 -21.10 -13.33
N ASN A 204 4.08 -21.54 -14.38
CA ASN A 204 4.64 -21.65 -15.73
C ASN A 204 4.39 -20.40 -16.58
N VAL A 205 3.41 -19.58 -16.23
CA VAL A 205 3.06 -18.37 -16.97
C VAL A 205 3.83 -17.17 -16.40
N ARG A 206 4.57 -16.48 -17.27
CA ARG A 206 5.18 -15.18 -16.95
C ARG A 206 4.11 -14.10 -17.01
N ILE A 207 4.10 -13.21 -16.05
CA ILE A 207 3.20 -12.07 -15.98
C ILE A 207 4.04 -10.80 -15.93
N ASN A 208 3.77 -9.87 -16.84
CA ASN A 208 4.40 -8.55 -16.83
C ASN A 208 3.36 -7.52 -16.44
N MET A 209 3.72 -6.59 -15.57
CA MET A 209 2.85 -5.54 -15.09
C MET A 209 3.51 -4.18 -15.27
N TYR A 210 2.68 -3.19 -15.60
CA TYR A 210 3.06 -1.80 -15.81
C TYR A 210 2.06 -0.95 -15.06
N ASP A 211 2.56 0.04 -14.34
CA ASP A 211 1.72 0.91 -13.52
C ASP A 211 2.18 2.36 -13.69
N ALA A 212 1.20 3.25 -13.80
CA ALA A 212 1.38 4.67 -13.93
C ALA A 212 0.37 5.39 -13.04
N GLY A 213 0.86 6.18 -12.10
CA GLY A 213 0.05 6.93 -11.16
C GLY A 213 0.50 8.37 -11.04
N VAL A 214 -0.45 9.26 -10.82
CA VAL A 214 -0.20 10.68 -10.59
C VAL A 214 -1.06 11.16 -9.44
N TYR A 215 -0.51 12.01 -8.59
CA TYR A 215 -1.33 12.77 -7.65
C TYR A 215 -0.95 14.24 -7.63
N TYR A 216 -1.96 15.05 -7.32
CA TYR A 216 -1.83 16.44 -6.93
C TYR A 216 -2.38 16.60 -5.51
N GLN A 217 -1.61 17.26 -4.65
CA GLN A 217 -2.01 17.55 -3.29
C GLN A 217 -1.75 19.02 -2.93
N ASN A 218 -2.60 19.60 -2.08
CA ASN A 218 -2.36 20.88 -1.41
C ASN A 218 -2.95 20.81 0.02
N ASP A 219 -3.05 21.95 0.70
CA ASP A 219 -3.49 22.00 2.11
C ASP A 219 -4.92 21.47 2.35
N ARG A 220 -5.75 21.33 1.31
CA ARG A 220 -7.13 20.83 1.43
C ARG A 220 -7.44 19.67 0.50
N PHE A 221 -6.82 19.60 -0.66
CA PHE A 221 -7.15 18.61 -1.68
C PHE A 221 -6.03 17.58 -1.80
N HIS A 222 -6.41 16.32 -1.96
CA HIS A 222 -5.59 15.27 -2.56
C HIS A 222 -6.38 14.63 -3.68
N ILE A 223 -5.85 14.66 -4.89
CA ILE A 223 -6.47 14.07 -6.09
C ILE A 223 -5.46 13.09 -6.66
N GLU A 224 -5.89 11.86 -6.90
CA GLU A 224 -5.03 10.79 -7.38
C GLU A 224 -5.70 9.98 -8.46
N ALA A 225 -4.92 9.55 -9.43
CA ALA A 225 -5.29 8.57 -10.43
C ALA A 225 -4.13 7.61 -10.65
N GLU A 226 -4.44 6.32 -10.75
CA GLU A 226 -3.49 5.24 -10.96
C GLU A 226 -4.10 4.24 -11.94
N TYR A 227 -3.30 3.81 -12.91
CA TYR A 227 -3.66 2.82 -13.91
C TYR A 227 -2.61 1.72 -13.94
N LEU A 228 -3.08 0.48 -13.89
CA LEU A 228 -2.25 -0.72 -13.94
C LEU A 228 -2.68 -1.59 -15.12
N TYR A 229 -1.70 -2.00 -15.91
CA TYR A 229 -1.83 -2.92 -17.01
C TYR A 229 -1.03 -4.21 -16.77
N LYS A 230 -1.68 -5.36 -16.88
CA LYS A 230 -1.09 -6.69 -16.60
C LYS A 230 -1.27 -7.60 -17.79
N MET A 231 -0.18 -8.19 -18.26
CA MET A 231 -0.13 -9.09 -19.40
C MET A 231 0.32 -10.50 -19.01
N TYR A 232 -0.28 -11.51 -19.63
CA TYR A 232 0.08 -12.92 -19.42
C TYR A 232 0.84 -13.44 -20.63
N GLY A 233 1.97 -14.10 -20.39
CA GLY A 233 2.82 -14.65 -21.43
C GLY A 233 2.07 -15.68 -22.29
N HIS A 234 2.35 -15.68 -23.58
CA HIS A 234 1.68 -16.52 -24.59
C HIS A 234 0.16 -16.36 -24.61
N GLU A 235 -0.36 -15.19 -24.21
CA GLU A 235 -1.80 -14.92 -24.17
C GLU A 235 -2.57 -15.95 -23.32
N ALA A 236 -1.91 -16.52 -22.30
CA ALA A 236 -2.48 -17.57 -21.46
C ALA A 236 -3.73 -17.12 -20.68
N PHE A 237 -3.95 -15.81 -20.58
CA PHE A 237 -5.15 -15.19 -20.06
C PHE A 237 -5.29 -13.78 -20.63
N LYS A 238 -6.50 -13.23 -20.65
CA LYS A 238 -6.77 -11.89 -21.16
C LYS A 238 -6.08 -10.83 -20.30
N ASP A 239 -5.51 -9.82 -20.93
CA ASP A 239 -4.84 -8.73 -20.22
C ASP A 239 -5.77 -8.04 -19.21
N VAL A 240 -5.21 -7.68 -18.05
CA VAL A 240 -5.95 -6.99 -16.98
C VAL A 240 -5.68 -5.50 -17.06
N HIS A 241 -6.76 -4.74 -17.03
CA HIS A 241 -6.75 -3.31 -16.83
C HIS A 241 -7.36 -3.01 -15.47
N ALA A 242 -6.67 -2.20 -14.66
CA ALA A 242 -7.19 -1.71 -13.39
C ALA A 242 -6.98 -0.20 -13.28
N VAL A 243 -7.97 0.49 -12.73
CA VAL A 243 -7.92 1.93 -12.46
C VAL A 243 -8.31 2.17 -11.01
N ASN A 244 -7.60 3.09 -10.36
CA ASN A 244 -7.99 3.68 -9.08
C ASN A 244 -7.89 5.20 -9.21
N SER A 245 -8.98 5.91 -8.94
CA SER A 245 -8.99 7.37 -8.96
C SER A 245 -9.83 7.91 -7.82
N PHE A 246 -9.34 8.92 -7.11
CA PHE A 246 -10.08 9.49 -6.00
C PHE A 246 -9.75 10.95 -5.75
N ILE A 247 -10.65 11.60 -5.03
CA ILE A 247 -10.48 12.93 -4.46
C ILE A 247 -10.76 12.87 -2.97
N ASN A 248 -9.93 13.58 -2.22
CA ASN A 248 -10.10 13.89 -0.82
C ASN A 248 -10.12 15.41 -0.64
N TYR A 249 -11.12 15.92 0.09
CA TYR A 249 -11.19 17.31 0.52
C TYR A 249 -11.21 17.41 2.05
N ASP A 250 -10.15 17.94 2.63
CA ASP A 250 -9.99 18.20 4.05
C ASP A 250 -10.56 19.58 4.40
N LEU A 251 -11.51 19.58 5.35
CA LEU A 251 -12.01 20.77 6.01
C LEU A 251 -11.48 20.80 7.46
N PRO A 252 -10.56 21.73 7.79
CA PRO A 252 -10.02 21.86 9.14
C PRO A 252 -11.11 22.23 10.17
N LEU A 253 -11.00 21.66 11.36
CA LEU A 253 -11.88 21.87 12.51
C LEU A 253 -11.08 22.37 13.73
N LYS A 254 -11.76 23.03 14.67
CA LYS A 254 -11.10 23.78 15.78
C LYS A 254 -11.22 23.13 17.17
N LYS A 255 -11.76 21.92 17.27
CA LYS A 255 -12.14 21.31 18.57
C LYS A 255 -11.72 19.83 18.64
N VAL A 256 -12.61 18.95 19.12
CA VAL A 256 -12.35 17.52 19.35
C VAL A 256 -11.83 16.83 18.09
N PHE A 257 -12.37 17.21 16.94
CA PHE A 257 -11.83 16.84 15.63
C PHE A 257 -10.92 17.95 15.10
N ASN A 258 -9.80 17.57 14.50
CA ASN A 258 -8.88 18.49 13.82
C ASN A 258 -9.26 18.69 12.34
N LYS A 259 -9.97 17.73 11.73
CA LYS A 259 -10.55 17.85 10.38
C LYS A 259 -11.71 16.89 10.14
N ILE A 260 -12.52 17.25 9.16
CA ILE A 260 -13.44 16.36 8.45
C ILE A 260 -12.99 16.26 6.99
N SER A 261 -12.91 15.04 6.47
CA SER A 261 -12.45 14.76 5.11
C SER A 261 -13.60 14.19 4.30
N PHE A 262 -13.87 14.77 3.13
CA PHE A 262 -14.90 14.30 2.19
C PHE A 262 -14.23 13.56 1.04
N LEU A 263 -14.72 12.34 0.78
CA LEU A 263 -14.02 11.37 -0.06
C LEU A 263 -14.93 10.83 -1.15
N ALA A 264 -14.41 10.76 -2.37
CA ALA A 264 -15.02 10.05 -3.47
C ALA A 264 -13.96 9.29 -4.26
N ARG A 265 -14.20 8.01 -4.53
CA ARG A 265 -13.33 7.14 -5.32
C ARG A 265 -14.13 6.40 -6.38
N TYR A 266 -13.50 6.24 -7.53
CA TYR A 266 -13.87 5.28 -8.55
C TYR A 266 -12.69 4.34 -8.78
N ASP A 267 -12.95 3.04 -8.70
CA ASP A 267 -11.99 2.02 -9.08
C ASP A 267 -12.63 0.90 -9.90
N MET A 268 -11.86 0.31 -10.80
CA MET A 268 -12.30 -0.80 -11.64
C MET A 268 -11.17 -1.76 -11.92
N MET A 269 -11.55 -2.97 -12.30
CA MET A 269 -10.64 -3.99 -12.79
C MET A 269 -11.39 -4.87 -13.78
N THR A 270 -10.71 -5.34 -14.84
CA THR A 270 -11.23 -6.42 -15.70
C THR A 270 -11.05 -7.79 -15.03
N ASP A 271 -11.42 -8.87 -15.70
CA ASP A 271 -11.22 -10.22 -15.15
C ASP A 271 -9.74 -10.42 -14.83
N HIS A 272 -9.45 -10.98 -13.66
CA HIS A 272 -8.11 -11.12 -13.13
C HIS A 272 -7.82 -12.56 -12.71
N SER A 273 -6.64 -13.04 -13.11
CA SER A 273 -6.05 -14.31 -12.68
C SER A 273 -4.79 -14.06 -11.83
N ASP A 274 -4.58 -14.83 -10.78
CA ASP A 274 -3.34 -14.81 -9.99
C ASP A 274 -2.17 -15.51 -10.67
N GLY A 275 -2.39 -16.12 -11.84
CA GLY A 275 -1.37 -16.81 -12.63
C GLY A 275 -1.22 -18.29 -12.29
N LYS A 276 -2.10 -18.85 -11.46
CA LYS A 276 -2.17 -20.29 -11.17
C LYS A 276 -3.14 -21.00 -12.11
N MET A 277 -2.76 -22.19 -12.54
CA MET A 277 -3.58 -23.00 -13.42
C MET A 277 -4.54 -23.88 -12.62
N ASP A 278 -5.73 -24.09 -13.17
CA ASP A 278 -6.63 -25.13 -12.68
C ASP A 278 -6.04 -26.52 -12.92
N GLU A 279 -6.15 -27.40 -11.92
CA GLU A 279 -5.52 -28.71 -11.94
C GLU A 279 -6.07 -29.62 -13.05
N THR A 280 -7.35 -29.43 -13.42
CA THR A 280 -8.06 -30.28 -14.38
C THR A 280 -7.92 -29.75 -15.80
N THR A 281 -8.27 -28.48 -16.02
CA THR A 281 -8.32 -27.86 -17.35
C THR A 281 -6.95 -27.38 -17.83
N LYS A 282 -5.96 -27.26 -16.92
CA LYS A 282 -4.62 -26.70 -17.19
C LYS A 282 -4.67 -25.28 -17.78
N ALA A 283 -5.76 -24.55 -17.56
CA ALA A 283 -5.94 -23.17 -17.97
C ALA A 283 -5.91 -22.22 -16.77
N LEU A 284 -5.57 -20.96 -17.00
CA LEU A 284 -5.68 -19.93 -15.98
C LEU A 284 -7.14 -19.63 -15.66
N ILE A 285 -7.46 -19.47 -14.37
CA ILE A 285 -8.82 -19.20 -13.90
C ILE A 285 -9.03 -17.73 -13.56
N ILE A 286 -10.29 -17.30 -13.62
CA ILE A 286 -10.72 -15.99 -13.11
C ILE A 286 -10.82 -16.09 -11.58
N ASN A 287 -9.89 -15.47 -10.86
CA ASN A 287 -9.96 -15.35 -9.40
C ASN A 287 -10.85 -14.18 -8.96
N ASP A 288 -10.93 -13.15 -9.80
CA ASP A 288 -11.69 -11.93 -9.53
C ASP A 288 -12.36 -11.46 -10.82
N TYR A 289 -13.69 -11.42 -10.82
CA TYR A 289 -14.49 -11.00 -11.96
C TYR A 289 -14.43 -9.49 -12.19
N ALA A 290 -14.52 -9.10 -13.46
CA ALA A 290 -14.53 -7.71 -13.90
C ALA A 290 -15.65 -6.91 -13.21
N ARG A 291 -15.29 -5.76 -12.65
CA ARG A 291 -16.22 -4.89 -11.92
C ARG A 291 -15.74 -3.47 -11.81
N HIS A 292 -16.70 -2.59 -11.57
CA HIS A 292 -16.47 -1.21 -11.18
C HIS A 292 -16.97 -1.02 -9.76
N ARG A 293 -16.39 -0.06 -9.04
CA ARG A 293 -16.88 0.36 -7.74
C ARG A 293 -16.78 1.87 -7.61
N VAL A 294 -17.83 2.44 -7.04
CA VAL A 294 -17.85 3.83 -6.58
C VAL A 294 -17.90 3.81 -5.07
N THR A 295 -17.02 4.57 -4.42
CA THR A 295 -17.00 4.74 -2.97
C THR A 295 -17.21 6.20 -2.63
N GLY A 296 -18.22 6.51 -1.81
CA GLY A 296 -18.40 7.81 -1.18
C GLY A 296 -18.12 7.70 0.31
N GLY A 297 -17.54 8.73 0.92
CA GLY A 297 -17.24 8.64 2.35
C GLY A 297 -16.89 9.93 3.04
N ILE A 298 -16.89 9.86 4.37
CA ILE A 298 -16.48 10.92 5.29
C ILE A 298 -15.52 10.33 6.31
N THR A 299 -14.45 11.05 6.61
CA THR A 299 -13.51 10.71 7.68
C THR A 299 -13.45 11.84 8.70
N LEU A 300 -13.66 11.51 9.97
CA LEU A 300 -13.50 12.41 11.11
C LEU A 300 -12.19 12.08 11.82
N SER A 301 -11.25 13.03 11.85
CA SER A 301 -9.94 12.84 12.47
C SER A 301 -9.88 13.55 13.82
N LEU A 302 -9.46 12.83 14.87
CA LEU A 302 -9.39 13.33 16.24
C LEU A 302 -8.12 14.15 16.49
N SER A 303 -8.24 15.21 17.29
CA SER A 303 -7.14 16.12 17.64
C SER A 303 -6.33 15.63 18.84
N LYS A 304 -5.58 14.53 18.70
CA LYS A 304 -4.69 14.01 19.76
C LYS A 304 -3.30 13.64 19.23
N ALA A 305 -2.37 13.34 20.15
CA ALA A 305 -0.98 12.97 19.87
C ALA A 305 -0.82 11.71 19.00
N PHE A 306 -1.92 10.98 18.76
CA PHE A 306 -2.00 9.80 17.93
C PHE A 306 -3.07 10.00 16.85
N ILE A 307 -2.85 9.45 15.66
CA ILE A 307 -3.85 9.47 14.59
C ILE A 307 -4.99 8.53 14.99
N ALA A 308 -6.18 9.09 15.18
CA ALA A 308 -7.40 8.34 15.37
C ALA A 308 -8.48 8.84 14.42
N ASP A 309 -8.92 7.97 13.51
CA ASP A 309 -9.89 8.28 12.46
C ASP A 309 -11.15 7.43 12.64
N LEU A 310 -12.31 8.10 12.59
CA LEU A 310 -13.60 7.45 12.35
C LEU A 310 -13.97 7.63 10.88
N ARG A 311 -14.07 6.52 10.15
CA ARG A 311 -14.33 6.51 8.70
C ARG A 311 -15.70 5.91 8.44
N LEU A 312 -16.49 6.61 7.65
CA LEU A 312 -17.80 6.17 7.16
C LEU A 312 -17.74 6.12 5.65
N ASN A 313 -17.88 4.94 5.06
CA ASN A 313 -17.86 4.75 3.61
C ASN A 313 -19.10 4.00 3.15
N PHE A 314 -19.59 4.34 1.97
CA PHE A 314 -20.54 3.54 1.22
C PHE A 314 -19.88 3.10 -0.09
N GLU A 315 -19.93 1.80 -0.37
CA GLU A 315 -19.37 1.19 -1.57
C GLU A 315 -20.51 0.62 -2.41
N LYS A 316 -20.59 1.06 -3.67
CA LYS A 316 -21.50 0.54 -4.69
C LYS A 316 -20.70 -0.21 -5.75
N TYR A 317 -21.00 -1.49 -5.94
CA TYR A 317 -20.36 -2.37 -6.90
C TYR A 317 -21.22 -2.55 -8.16
N PHE A 318 -20.56 -2.66 -9.29
CA PHE A 318 -21.20 -2.87 -10.59
C PHE A 318 -20.51 -4.02 -11.30
N TYR A 319 -21.18 -5.16 -11.36
CA TYR A 319 -20.74 -6.34 -12.09
C TYR A 319 -21.49 -6.46 -13.41
N LYS A 320 -20.89 -7.18 -14.37
CA LYS A 320 -21.62 -7.71 -15.51
C LYS A 320 -22.50 -8.87 -15.05
N ASN A 321 -23.53 -9.22 -15.83
CA ASN A 321 -24.44 -10.34 -15.51
C ASN A 321 -23.73 -11.69 -15.31
N SER A 322 -22.58 -11.89 -15.95
CA SER A 322 -21.75 -13.10 -15.80
C SER A 322 -20.76 -13.03 -14.62
N GLY A 323 -20.68 -11.90 -13.92
CA GLY A 323 -19.76 -11.69 -12.82
C GLY A 323 -20.24 -12.39 -11.56
N VAL A 324 -19.33 -13.08 -10.87
CA VAL A 324 -19.64 -13.73 -9.59
C VAL A 324 -19.02 -12.90 -8.46
N PRO A 325 -19.80 -12.10 -7.71
CA PRO A 325 -19.27 -11.28 -6.63
C PRO A 325 -18.81 -12.14 -5.47
N LYS A 326 -17.61 -11.86 -4.96
CA LYS A 326 -17.15 -12.43 -3.68
C LYS A 326 -18.02 -11.92 -2.55
N GLU A 327 -18.11 -12.69 -1.46
CA GLU A 327 -18.92 -12.33 -0.29
C GLU A 327 -18.62 -10.91 0.19
N SER A 328 -17.34 -10.53 0.34
CA SER A 328 -16.96 -9.20 0.82
C SER A 328 -17.02 -8.08 -0.24
N GLU A 329 -17.44 -8.35 -1.48
CA GLU A 329 -17.35 -7.43 -2.62
C GLU A 329 -18.70 -7.14 -3.24
N ARG A 330 -19.62 -6.77 -2.36
CA ARG A 330 -21.00 -6.36 -2.64
C ARG A 330 -21.26 -5.00 -2.03
N ASP A 331 -22.40 -4.41 -2.40
CA ASP A 331 -22.82 -3.12 -1.90
C ASP A 331 -22.88 -3.08 -0.38
N LYS A 332 -22.17 -2.12 0.22
CA LYS A 332 -22.00 -2.09 1.67
C LYS A 332 -21.74 -0.71 2.24
N ILE A 333 -22.16 -0.56 3.49
CA ILE A 333 -21.75 0.51 4.37
C ILE A 333 -20.61 -0.01 5.24
N VAL A 334 -19.57 0.80 5.41
CA VAL A 334 -18.39 0.48 6.23
C VAL A 334 -18.21 1.59 7.26
N ILE A 335 -18.14 1.18 8.53
CA ILE A 335 -17.76 2.03 9.65
C ILE A 335 -16.44 1.50 10.18
N GLU A 336 -15.37 2.29 10.12
CA GLU A 336 -14.05 1.90 10.62
C GLU A 336 -13.58 2.88 11.69
N PHE A 337 -13.01 2.34 12.76
CA PHE A 337 -12.23 3.09 13.71
C PHE A 337 -10.77 2.64 13.62
N MET A 338 -9.89 3.59 13.28
CA MET A 338 -8.46 3.35 13.14
C MET A 338 -7.71 4.15 14.19
N THR A 339 -6.75 3.50 14.85
CA THR A 339 -5.82 4.15 15.77
C THR A 339 -4.39 3.76 15.41
N ARG A 340 -3.51 4.75 15.26
CA ARG A 340 -2.05 4.60 15.19
C ARG A 340 -1.44 4.92 16.55
N PHE A 341 -0.42 4.20 16.99
CA PHE A 341 0.33 4.52 18.22
C PHE A 341 1.82 4.23 18.09
#